data_AF-A0A177L149-F1
#
_entry.id   AF-A0A177L149-F1
#
_cell.length_a   1.000
_cell.length_b   1.000
_cell.length_c   1.000
_cell.angle_alpha   90.00
_cell.angle_beta   90.00
_cell.angle_gamma   90.00
#
_symmetry.space_group_name_H-M   'P 1'
#
loop_
_entity.id
_entity.type
_entity.pdbx_description
1 polymer ?
#
loop_
_entity_poly.entity_id
_entity_poly.type
_entity_poly.pdbx_seq_one_letter_code
_entity_poly.pdbx_strand_id
1 'polypeptide(L)'
;MAARKKKRSKQPSQVPPLDERHYITMELMIKPYFDKKRGRNRRLSRTEIVEIVGVFRMQLYRWEQRKDFQREKDKRLRSYLRKTVPNSRTYAEMALAGDVKAMQFIISAILDV
;
A
#
# COMPACT_ATOMS: atom_id res chain seq x y z
N MET A 1 42.33 19.63 -3.74
CA MET A 1 40.88 19.79 -3.48
C MET A 1 40.44 18.74 -2.46
N ALA A 2 40.03 19.15 -1.26
CA ALA A 2 39.59 18.20 -0.23
C ALA A 2 38.24 17.57 -0.64
N ALA A 3 38.20 16.24 -0.78
CA ALA A 3 36.98 15.51 -1.10
C ALA A 3 35.92 15.76 -0.01
N ARG A 4 34.75 16.29 -0.42
CA ARG A 4 33.59 16.50 0.47
C ARG A 4 33.24 15.17 1.15
N LYS A 5 33.50 15.05 2.46
CA LYS A 5 33.03 13.91 3.27
C LYS A 5 31.52 13.77 3.09
N LYS A 6 31.07 12.68 2.45
CA LYS A 6 29.64 12.36 2.34
C LYS A 6 29.07 12.27 3.76
N LYS A 7 28.11 13.15 4.10
CA LYS A 7 27.37 13.05 5.37
C LYS A 7 26.76 11.65 5.41
N ARG A 8 27.26 10.80 6.33
CA ARG A 8 26.70 9.46 6.52
C ARG A 8 25.22 9.61 6.85
N SER A 9 24.38 8.75 6.26
CA SER A 9 22.96 8.69 6.64
C SER A 9 22.88 8.57 8.16
N LYS A 10 21.99 9.35 8.80
CA LYS A 10 21.76 9.29 10.24
C LYS A 10 21.60 7.83 10.68
N GLN A 11 22.25 7.44 11.77
CA GLN A 11 22.10 6.08 12.27
C GLN A 11 20.63 5.78 12.57
N PRO A 12 20.15 4.53 12.45
CA PRO A 12 18.75 4.18 12.69
C PRO A 12 18.23 4.63 14.06
N SER A 13 19.08 4.64 15.08
CA SER A 13 18.80 5.15 16.43
C SER A 13 18.53 6.66 16.51
N GLN A 14 18.92 7.43 15.49
CA GLN A 14 18.72 8.89 15.42
C GLN A 14 17.43 9.27 14.67
N VAL A 15 16.70 8.29 14.15
CA VAL A 15 15.38 8.52 13.54
C VAL A 15 14.34 8.20 14.61
N PRO A 16 13.46 9.15 15.00
CA PRO A 16 12.40 8.88 15.96
C PRO A 16 11.57 7.67 15.51
N PRO A 17 11.17 6.78 16.42
CA PRO A 17 10.36 5.62 16.06
C PRO A 17 9.04 6.03 15.39
N LEU A 18 8.40 5.08 14.72
CA LEU A 18 7.09 5.29 14.13
C LEU A 18 6.05 5.48 15.25
N ASP A 19 5.37 6.61 15.18
CA ASP A 19 4.27 7.01 16.07
C ASP A 19 2.90 6.69 15.47
N GLU A 20 1.83 6.76 16.26
CA GLU A 20 0.43 6.50 15.88
C GLU A 20 0.01 7.21 14.59
N ARG A 21 0.40 8.48 14.44
CA ARG A 21 0.10 9.27 13.22
C ARG A 21 0.66 8.64 11.95
N HIS A 22 1.83 7.99 12.04
CA HIS A 22 2.42 7.28 10.91
C HIS A 22 1.55 6.08 10.54
N TYR A 23 1.08 5.33 11.54
CA TYR A 23 0.24 4.17 11.33
C TYR A 23 -1.14 4.51 10.76
N ILE A 24 -1.76 5.59 11.25
CA ILE A 24 -3.03 6.10 10.71
C ILE A 24 -2.83 6.52 9.25
N THR A 25 -1.76 7.27 8.97
CA THR A 25 -1.40 7.67 7.60
C THR A 25 -1.27 6.45 6.68
N MET A 26 -0.51 5.43 7.08
CA MET A 26 -0.34 4.21 6.29
C MET A 26 -1.68 3.53 6.00
N GLU A 27 -2.57 3.49 6.99
CA GLU A 27 -3.88 2.88 6.84
C GLU A 27 -4.75 3.62 5.82
N LEU A 28 -4.78 4.96 5.89
CA LEU A 28 -5.50 5.81 4.93
C LEU A 28 -4.92 5.73 3.51
N MET A 29 -3.62 5.48 3.37
CA MET A 29 -2.98 5.24 2.07
C MET A 29 -3.33 3.86 1.50
N ILE A 30 -3.47 2.84 2.35
CA ILE A 30 -3.66 1.44 1.94
C ILE A 30 -5.12 1.09 1.72
N LYS A 31 -6.01 1.50 2.62
CA LYS A 31 -7.42 1.13 2.60
C LYS A 31 -8.26 2.22 1.92
N PRO A 32 -9.32 1.84 1.20
CA PRO A 32 -10.35 2.80 0.79
C PRO A 32 -10.95 3.48 2.02
N TYR A 33 -11.16 4.79 1.93
CA TYR A 33 -11.82 5.59 2.94
C TYR A 33 -13.30 5.73 2.58
N PHE A 34 -14.19 5.55 3.56
CA PHE A 34 -15.62 5.73 3.36
C PHE A 34 -15.98 7.22 3.35
N ASP A 35 -16.32 7.74 2.17
CA ASP A 35 -16.76 9.11 2.03
C ASP A 35 -18.25 9.23 2.35
N LYS A 36 -18.55 9.71 3.57
CA LYS A 36 -19.92 9.93 4.03
C LYS A 36 -20.74 10.81 3.10
N LYS A 37 -20.12 11.81 2.44
CA LYS A 37 -20.84 12.73 1.54
C LYS A 37 -21.28 12.05 0.25
N ARG A 38 -20.47 11.10 -0.24
CA ARG A 38 -20.71 10.39 -1.51
C ARG A 38 -21.31 8.99 -1.32
N GLY A 39 -21.45 8.53 -0.07
CA GLY A 39 -21.96 7.21 0.26
C GLY A 39 -21.12 6.05 -0.28
N ARG A 40 -19.85 6.28 -0.63
CA ARG A 40 -18.99 5.27 -1.28
C ARG A 40 -17.55 5.32 -0.80
N ASN A 41 -16.90 4.16 -0.88
CA ASN A 41 -15.48 4.03 -0.64
C ASN A 41 -14.68 4.69 -1.76
N ARG A 42 -13.68 5.49 -1.40
CA ARG A 42 -12.74 6.10 -2.35
C ARG A 42 -11.32 6.16 -1.80
N ARG A 43 -10.37 6.42 -2.69
CA ARG A 43 -8.99 6.75 -2.31
C ARG A 43 -8.92 8.23 -1.93
N LEU A 44 -8.26 8.51 -0.82
CA LEU A 44 -7.96 9.87 -0.41
C LEU A 44 -6.73 10.39 -1.16
N SER A 45 -6.76 11.67 -1.50
CA SER A 45 -5.59 12.38 -1.97
C SER A 45 -4.61 12.62 -0.83
N ARG A 46 -3.34 12.88 -1.16
CA ARG A 46 -2.32 13.23 -0.15
C ARG A 46 -2.70 14.45 0.67
N THR A 47 -3.38 15.44 0.08
CA THR A 47 -3.85 16.63 0.79
C THR A 47 -4.87 16.26 1.87
N GLU A 48 -5.86 15.43 1.51
CA GLU A 48 -6.90 15.01 2.44
C GLU A 48 -6.34 14.13 3.57
N ILE A 49 -5.35 13.27 3.27
CA ILE A 49 -4.70 12.45 4.29
C ILE A 49 -4.01 13.32 5.34
N VAL A 50 -3.29 14.37 4.91
CA VAL A 50 -2.59 15.24 5.87
C VAL A 50 -3.54 16.10 6.70
N GLU A 51 -4.67 16.51 6.12
CA GLU A 51 -5.75 17.19 6.84
C GLU A 51 -6.37 16.29 7.92
N ILE A 52 -6.65 15.03 7.58
CA ILE A 52 -7.22 14.07 8.53
C ILE A 52 -6.24 13.74 9.67
N VAL A 53 -4.95 13.57 9.35
CA VAL A 53 -3.93 13.18 10.34
C VAL A 53 -3.42 14.38 11.15
N GLY A 54 -3.66 15.62 10.68
CA GLY A 54 -3.19 16.83 11.35
C GLY A 54 -1.68 17.03 11.25
N VAL A 55 -1.13 16.85 10.05
CA VAL A 55 0.31 17.03 9.76
C VAL A 55 0.53 17.91 8.55
N PHE A 56 1.74 18.42 8.37
CA PHE A 56 2.07 19.19 7.17
C PHE A 56 2.37 18.27 5.98
N ARG A 57 2.04 18.72 4.77
CA ARG A 57 2.35 18.01 3.51
C ARG A 57 3.82 17.63 3.39
N MET A 58 4.72 18.52 3.81
CA MET A 58 6.17 18.26 3.82
C MET A 58 6.59 17.22 4.86
N GLN A 59 5.87 17.09 5.97
CA GLN A 59 6.14 16.03 6.96
C GLN A 59 5.77 14.67 6.37
N LEU A 60 4.59 14.55 5.75
CA LEU A 60 4.17 13.33 5.04
C LEU A 60 5.18 12.94 3.95
N TYR A 61 5.62 13.91 3.14
CA TYR A 61 6.65 13.66 2.12
C TYR A 61 7.93 13.08 2.75
N ARG A 62 8.42 13.67 3.85
CA ARG A 62 9.60 13.15 4.54
C ARG A 62 9.38 11.76 5.12
N TRP A 63 8.18 11.45 5.62
CA TRP A 63 7.83 10.12 6.10
C TRP A 63 7.87 9.08 4.98
N GLU A 64 7.30 9.38 3.81
CA GLU A 64 7.33 8.49 2.64
C GLU A 64 8.76 8.16 2.18
N GLN A 65 9.74 9.03 2.42
CA GLN A 65 11.15 8.79 2.10
C GLN A 65 11.90 7.92 3.13
N ARG A 66 11.32 7.67 4.31
CA ARG A 66 11.98 6.85 5.34
C ARG A 66 11.81 5.36 5.05
N LYS A 67 12.89 4.59 5.20
CA LYS A 67 12.91 3.13 4.93
C LYS A 67 12.05 2.33 5.91
N ASP A 68 12.00 2.73 7.18
CA ASP A 68 11.18 2.07 8.20
C ASP A 68 9.68 2.27 7.93
N PHE A 69 9.29 3.49 7.57
CA PHE A 69 7.93 3.81 7.13
C PHE A 69 7.52 2.98 5.91
N GLN A 70 8.38 2.92 4.89
CA GLN A 70 8.13 2.12 3.68
C GLN A 70 7.96 0.64 4.00
N ARG A 71 8.87 0.06 4.79
CA ARG A 71 8.82 -1.36 5.18
C ARG A 71 7.52 -1.70 5.90
N GLU A 72 7.11 -0.87 6.86
CA GLU A 72 5.90 -1.13 7.65
C GLU A 72 4.62 -0.92 6.83
N LYS A 73 4.60 0.09 5.96
CA LYS A 73 3.53 0.29 4.97
C LYS A 73 3.38 -0.92 4.06
N ASP A 74 4.48 -1.46 3.54
CA ASP A 74 4.44 -2.60 2.62
C ASP A 74 4.01 -3.89 3.32
N LYS A 75 4.44 -4.10 4.58
CA LYS A 75 3.96 -5.19 5.43
C LYS A 75 2.44 -5.13 5.62
N ARG A 76 1.92 -3.94 5.95
CA ARG A 76 0.47 -3.71 6.11
C ARG A 76 -0.28 -3.89 4.79
N LEU A 77 0.27 -3.41 3.68
CA LEU A 77 -0.30 -3.58 2.35
C LEU A 77 -0.42 -5.07 2.00
N ARG A 78 0.64 -5.85 2.19
CA ARG A 78 0.62 -7.30 1.96
C ARG A 78 -0.43 -7.99 2.83
N SER A 79 -0.50 -7.63 4.11
CA SER A 79 -1.52 -8.18 5.00
C SER A 79 -2.94 -7.83 4.57
N TYR A 80 -3.16 -6.60 4.09
CA TYR A 80 -4.46 -6.16 3.59
C TYR A 80 -4.84 -6.90 2.31
N LEU A 81 -3.91 -7.00 1.34
CA LEU A 81 -4.14 -7.72 0.09
C LEU A 81 -4.43 -9.20 0.34
N ARG A 82 -3.70 -9.86 1.25
CA ARG A 82 -3.95 -11.27 1.61
C ARG A 82 -5.35 -11.52 2.18
N LYS A 83 -5.93 -10.52 2.85
CA LYS A 83 -7.29 -10.60 3.42
C LYS A 83 -8.38 -10.25 2.41
N THR A 84 -8.09 -9.31 1.51
CA THR A 84 -9.10 -8.65 0.68
C THR A 84 -9.14 -9.20 -0.73
N VAL A 85 -7.97 -9.56 -1.28
CA VAL A 85 -7.87 -10.27 -2.55
C VAL A 85 -8.04 -11.75 -2.21
N PRO A 86 -9.00 -12.45 -2.84
CA PRO A 86 -9.09 -13.89 -2.71
C PRO A 86 -7.70 -14.47 -2.96
N ASN A 87 -7.22 -15.36 -2.08
CA ASN A 87 -6.04 -16.17 -2.38
C ASN A 87 -6.21 -16.64 -3.82
N SER A 88 -5.26 -16.32 -4.68
CA SER A 88 -5.33 -16.62 -6.10
C SER A 88 -5.48 -18.12 -6.24
N ARG A 89 -6.73 -18.60 -6.24
CA ARG A 89 -7.10 -19.84 -6.89
C ARG A 89 -6.51 -19.65 -8.27
N THR A 90 -5.59 -20.52 -8.67
CA THR A 90 -5.14 -20.56 -10.06
C THR A 90 -6.37 -20.52 -10.96
N TYR A 91 -6.28 -20.01 -12.19
CA TYR A 91 -7.44 -20.03 -13.09
C TYR A 91 -8.07 -21.43 -13.14
N ALA A 92 -7.26 -22.49 -13.02
CA ALA A 92 -7.68 -23.87 -12.84
C ALA A 92 -8.57 -24.10 -11.60
N GLU A 93 -8.17 -23.65 -10.41
CA GLU A 93 -8.98 -23.75 -9.20
C GLU A 93 -10.24 -22.87 -9.25
N MET A 94 -10.22 -21.75 -9.96
CA MET A 94 -11.41 -20.91 -10.20
C MET A 94 -12.38 -21.58 -11.17
N ALA A 95 -11.87 -22.18 -12.23
CA ALA A 95 -12.63 -22.96 -13.20
C ALA A 95 -13.29 -24.19 -12.57
N LEU A 96 -12.54 -24.95 -11.75
CA LEU A 96 -13.06 -26.10 -11.01
C LEU A 96 -14.14 -25.71 -9.98
N ALA A 97 -14.10 -24.47 -9.48
CA ALA A 97 -15.12 -23.93 -8.59
C ALA A 97 -16.33 -23.34 -9.32
N GLY A 98 -16.41 -23.46 -10.66
CA GLY A 98 -17.54 -23.02 -11.47
C GLY A 98 -17.44 -21.59 -12.02
N ASP A 99 -16.30 -20.92 -11.95
CA ASP A 99 -16.11 -19.60 -12.57
C ASP A 99 -15.94 -19.73 -14.09
N VAL A 100 -16.97 -19.30 -14.82
CA VAL A 100 -17.06 -19.40 -16.29
C VAL A 100 -15.96 -18.59 -17.00
N LYS A 101 -15.54 -17.44 -16.45
CA LYS A 101 -14.49 -16.63 -17.08
C LYS A 101 -13.11 -17.28 -16.96
N ALA A 102 -12.85 -17.90 -15.81
CA ALA A 102 -11.62 -18.66 -15.62
C ALA A 102 -11.59 -19.91 -16.50
N MET A 103 -12.72 -20.60 -16.69
CA MET A 103 -12.85 -21.70 -17.65
C MET A 103 -12.56 -21.25 -19.08
N GLN A 104 -13.17 -20.16 -19.54
CA GLN A 104 -12.94 -19.63 -20.90
C GLN A 104 -11.46 -19.29 -21.12
N PHE A 105 -10.80 -18.69 -20.13
CA PHE A 105 -9.37 -18.35 -20.21
C PHE A 105 -8.47 -19.58 -20.33
N ILE A 106 -8.78 -20.66 -19.60
CA ILE A 106 -8.03 -21.94 -19.73
C ILE A 106 -8.29 -22.59 -21.09
N ILE A 107 -9.55 -22.63 -21.52
CA ILE A 107 -9.94 -23.23 -22.80
C ILE A 107 -9.26 -22.49 -23.95
N SER A 108 -9.26 -21.15 -23.95
CA SER A 108 -8.55 -20.37 -24.98
C SER A 108 -7.04 -20.62 -24.95
N ALA A 109 -6.43 -20.70 -23.77
CA ALA A 109 -4.99 -20.96 -23.65
C ALA A 109 -4.58 -22.38 -24.08
N ILE A 110 -5.50 -23.35 -24.05
CA ILE A 110 -5.27 -24.72 -24.55
C ILE A 110 -5.54 -24.81 -26.06
N LEU A 111 -6.49 -24.03 -26.57
CA LEU A 111 -6.95 -24.08 -27.95
C LEU A 111 -6.23 -23.11 -28.91
N ASP A 112 -5.32 -22.27 -28.44
CA ASP A 112 -4.40 -21.52 -29.31
C ASP A 112 -3.31 -22.45 -29.90
N VAL A 113 -3.77 -23.36 -30.77
CA VAL A 113 -3.07 -24.00 -31.92
C VAL A 113 -3.85 -23.64 -33.18
#